data_AF-A0A8T4WE67-F1
#
_entry.id   AF-A0A8T4WE67-F1
#
_cell.length_a   1.000
_cell.length_b   1.000
_cell.length_c   1.000
_cell.angle_alpha   90.00
_cell.angle_beta   90.00
_cell.angle_gamma   90.00
#
_symmetry.space_group_name_H-M   'P 1'
#
loop_
_entity.id
_entity.type
_entity.pdbx_description
1 polymer ?
#
loop_
_entity_poly.entity_id
_entity_poly.type
_entity_poly.pdbx_seq_one_letter_code
_entity_poly.pdbx_strand_id
1 'polypeptide(L)'
;MTHVETLYTGKQQPYIMSIVNRIKDADFPNKIGFVAPIISLSCIGVAILLSPNFTWIGNALSDLGHYTRTDLGPYQLYAAMIFNVGLTLTGLLMLYFTIHLLQQIKEPATKIALAIFSVSCIFLTAIGVFSENFSPTHFIVSVGFFLTFPFAMWAVGIGWLRFPRTRVFAIISLLLPFLSVYLWTQTWDGVAIPEIVTALSAILWIWGVDWLHISGALSEFEKSS
;
A
#
# COMPACT_ATOMS: atom_id res chain seq x y z
N MET A 1 -62.26 17.87 18.91
CA MET A 1 -60.87 17.84 19.39
C MET A 1 -60.17 16.73 18.64
N THR A 2 -59.41 17.14 17.63
CA THR A 2 -58.83 16.28 16.59
C THR A 2 -57.49 15.73 17.03
N HIS A 3 -57.32 14.43 16.82
CA HIS A 3 -56.07 13.68 16.89
C HIS A 3 -54.95 14.33 16.07
N VAL A 4 -53.77 14.54 16.68
CA VAL A 4 -52.48 14.53 15.97
C VAL A 4 -51.45 13.90 16.92
N GLU A 5 -51.34 12.58 16.91
CA GLU A 5 -50.14 11.89 17.37
C GLU A 5 -49.06 12.07 16.31
N THR A 6 -48.01 12.79 16.66
CA THR A 6 -46.80 12.95 15.88
C THR A 6 -46.07 11.61 15.74
N LEU A 7 -46.28 10.94 14.60
CA LEU A 7 -45.40 9.88 14.08
C LEU A 7 -44.05 10.50 13.69
N TYR A 8 -43.14 10.65 14.66
CA TYR A 8 -41.71 10.77 14.37
C TYR A 8 -41.19 9.40 13.94
N THR A 9 -41.41 9.10 12.66
CA THR A 9 -40.71 8.02 11.98
C THR A 9 -39.21 8.38 11.94
N GLY A 10 -38.42 7.67 12.74
CA GLY A 10 -36.97 7.71 12.71
C GLY A 10 -36.44 7.15 11.40
N LYS A 11 -36.54 7.93 10.32
CA LYS A 11 -35.67 7.74 9.16
C LYS A 11 -34.29 8.25 9.56
N GLN A 12 -33.41 7.31 9.93
CA GLN A 12 -31.98 7.60 9.98
C GLN A 12 -31.58 8.22 8.63
N GLN A 13 -31.14 9.47 8.69
CA GLN A 13 -30.59 10.22 7.58
C GLN A 13 -29.35 9.47 7.04
N PRO A 14 -29.27 9.07 5.76
CA PRO A 14 -28.16 8.29 5.21
C PRO A 14 -26.92 9.17 4.90
N TYR A 15 -26.65 10.17 5.74
CA TYR A 15 -25.72 11.23 5.43
C TYR A 15 -24.32 10.93 5.98
N ILE A 16 -23.41 10.63 5.05
CA ILE A 16 -21.95 10.73 5.17
C ILE A 16 -21.42 10.11 6.46
N MET A 17 -21.40 8.77 6.50
CA MET A 17 -20.50 8.09 7.43
C MET A 17 -19.07 8.58 7.13
N SER A 18 -18.42 9.22 8.11
CA SER A 18 -17.06 9.71 7.92
C SER A 18 -16.15 8.53 7.52
N ILE A 19 -15.12 8.80 6.72
CA ILE A 19 -14.13 7.78 6.30
C ILE A 19 -13.65 6.97 7.51
N VAL A 20 -13.42 7.66 8.62
CA VAL A 20 -12.99 7.07 9.90
C VAL A 20 -14.03 6.09 10.44
N ASN A 21 -15.32 6.45 10.46
CA ASN A 21 -16.36 5.55 10.97
C ASN A 21 -16.48 4.30 10.09
N ARG A 22 -16.38 4.46 8.77
CA ARG A 22 -16.45 3.33 7.85
C ARG A 22 -15.30 2.35 8.01
N ILE A 23 -14.08 2.84 8.23
CA ILE A 23 -12.91 2.00 8.53
C ILE A 23 -13.08 1.32 9.90
N LYS A 24 -13.63 2.03 10.89
CA LYS A 24 -13.91 1.46 12.22
C LYS A 24 -14.94 0.33 12.19
N ASP A 25 -15.93 0.43 11.31
CA ASP A 25 -16.98 -0.58 11.16
C ASP A 25 -16.58 -1.73 10.21
N ALA A 26 -15.47 -1.58 9.47
CA ALA A 26 -14.94 -2.61 8.59
C ALA A 26 -14.45 -3.84 9.37
N ASP A 27 -14.31 -4.96 8.66
CA ASP A 27 -13.75 -6.18 9.24
C ASP A 27 -12.27 -5.98 9.63
N PHE A 28 -11.73 -6.93 10.41
CA PHE A 28 -10.36 -6.83 10.91
C PHE A 28 -9.31 -6.83 9.77
N PRO A 29 -9.40 -7.68 8.74
CA PRO A 29 -8.51 -7.60 7.58
C PRO A 29 -8.51 -6.24 6.87
N ASN A 30 -9.65 -5.62 6.60
CA ASN A 30 -9.71 -4.30 5.98
C ASN A 30 -9.04 -3.23 6.86
N LYS A 31 -9.22 -3.28 8.19
CA LYS A 31 -8.48 -2.39 9.11
C LYS A 31 -6.97 -2.58 8.99
N ILE A 32 -6.50 -3.81 8.83
CA ILE A 32 -5.07 -4.09 8.57
C ILE A 32 -4.63 -3.46 7.25
N GLY A 33 -5.42 -3.55 6.18
CA GLY A 33 -5.13 -2.93 4.88
C GLY A 33 -4.85 -1.42 4.98
N PHE A 34 -5.57 -0.73 5.86
CA PHE A 34 -5.32 0.69 6.14
C PHE A 34 -4.13 0.93 7.07
N VAL A 35 -4.01 0.16 8.16
CA VAL A 35 -3.02 0.43 9.23
C VAL A 35 -1.61 -0.03 8.85
N ALA A 36 -1.46 -1.16 8.14
CA ALA A 36 -0.15 -1.74 7.89
C ALA A 36 0.81 -0.78 7.15
N PRO A 37 0.42 -0.06 6.08
CA PRO A 37 1.29 0.94 5.46
C PRO A 37 1.71 2.09 6.38
N ILE A 38 0.89 2.44 7.37
CA ILE A 38 1.23 3.48 8.36
C ILE A 38 2.38 3.01 9.24
N ILE A 39 2.49 1.70 9.51
CA ILE A 39 3.60 1.12 10.27
C ILE A 39 4.92 1.36 9.54
N SER A 40 5.04 0.97 8.27
CA SER A 40 6.28 1.19 7.51
C SER A 40 6.62 2.68 7.40
N LEU A 41 5.65 3.55 7.09
CA LEU A 41 5.88 4.99 7.01
C LEU A 41 6.38 5.58 8.34
N SER A 42 5.81 5.13 9.46
CA SER A 42 6.25 5.56 10.80
C SER A 42 7.66 5.06 11.11
N CYS A 43 7.95 3.79 10.82
CA CYS A 43 9.28 3.20 10.99
C CYS A 43 10.34 3.89 10.12
N ILE A 44 10.02 4.21 8.87
CA ILE A 44 10.89 4.98 7.97
C ILE A 44 11.13 6.37 8.55
N GLY A 45 10.08 7.07 8.99
CA GLY A 45 10.22 8.39 9.61
C GLY A 45 11.13 8.36 10.84
N VAL A 46 10.95 7.38 11.73
CA VAL A 46 11.81 7.19 12.89
C VAL A 46 13.25 6.85 12.49
N ALA A 47 13.45 5.99 11.48
CA ALA A 47 14.79 5.66 10.99
C ALA A 47 15.51 6.91 10.43
N ILE A 48 14.82 7.77 9.68
CA ILE A 48 15.37 9.05 9.21
C ILE A 48 15.78 9.93 10.39
N LEU A 49 14.95 10.04 11.43
CA LEU A 49 15.26 10.84 12.63
C LEU A 49 16.50 10.32 13.38
N LEU A 50 16.78 9.02 13.31
CA LEU A 50 17.95 8.39 13.92
C LEU A 50 19.22 8.49 13.05
N SER A 51 19.07 8.91 11.79
CA SER A 51 20.14 9.02 10.79
C SER A 51 20.36 10.50 10.40
N PRO A 52 20.96 11.34 11.26
CA PRO A 52 21.07 12.79 11.05
C PRO A 52 21.84 13.21 9.80
N ASN A 53 22.67 12.34 9.24
CA ASN A 53 23.41 12.63 8.00
C ASN A 53 22.69 12.13 6.74
N PHE A 54 21.50 11.54 6.89
CA PHE A 54 20.68 11.12 5.75
C PHE A 54 20.24 12.33 4.92
N THR A 55 20.36 12.22 3.60
CA THR A 55 19.90 13.20 2.64
C THR A 55 19.01 12.54 1.59
N TRP A 56 17.89 13.18 1.27
CA TRP A 56 16.95 12.66 0.25
C TRP A 56 17.54 12.56 -1.15
N ILE A 57 18.57 13.36 -1.44
CA ILE A 57 19.17 13.47 -2.78
C ILE A 57 20.41 12.57 -2.90
N GLY A 58 21.15 12.35 -1.81
CA GLY A 58 22.43 11.62 -1.84
C GLY A 58 22.36 10.19 -1.31
N ASN A 59 21.22 9.75 -0.78
CA ASN A 59 21.06 8.41 -0.22
C ASN A 59 19.93 7.63 -0.90
N ALA A 60 20.02 6.30 -0.84
CA ALA A 60 18.85 5.44 -1.00
C ALA A 60 18.04 5.44 0.30
N LEU A 61 16.72 5.25 0.23
CA LEU A 61 15.90 5.06 1.42
C LEU A 61 16.26 3.74 2.10
N SER A 62 16.61 2.70 1.30
CA SER A 62 17.10 1.41 1.79
C SER A 62 18.38 1.51 2.62
N ASP A 63 19.18 2.58 2.46
CA ASP A 63 20.39 2.82 3.25
C ASP A 63 20.08 2.90 4.75
N LEU A 64 18.88 3.37 5.11
CA LEU A 64 18.39 3.40 6.49
C LEU A 64 18.31 1.98 7.10
N GLY A 65 18.13 0.96 6.27
CA GLY A 65 18.10 -0.45 6.63
C GLY A 65 19.48 -1.10 6.75
N HIS A 66 20.57 -0.40 6.44
CA HIS A 66 21.91 -1.00 6.44
C HIS A 66 22.51 -1.05 7.85
N TYR A 67 22.74 -2.24 8.41
CA TYR A 67 23.13 -2.43 9.82
C TYR A 67 24.53 -1.94 10.18
N THR A 68 25.46 -1.95 9.22
CA THR A 68 26.89 -1.69 9.48
C THR A 68 27.40 -0.38 8.90
N ARG A 69 26.53 0.45 8.32
CA ARG A 69 26.93 1.80 7.87
C ARG A 69 27.17 2.69 9.09
N THR A 70 28.11 3.61 8.97
CA THR A 70 28.45 4.56 10.05
C THR A 70 28.38 6.00 9.58
N ASP A 71 28.26 6.23 8.28
CA ASP A 71 28.24 7.55 7.66
C ASP A 71 26.89 8.26 7.87
N LEU A 72 25.79 7.52 8.07
CA LEU A 72 24.45 8.06 8.29
C LEU A 72 24.21 8.63 9.70
N GLY A 73 25.06 8.27 10.66
CA GLY A 73 25.01 8.80 12.03
C GLY A 73 25.28 7.73 13.10
N PRO A 74 25.31 8.14 14.38
CA PRO A 74 25.74 7.28 15.48
C PRO A 74 24.72 6.21 15.88
N TYR A 75 23.46 6.32 15.44
CA TYR A 75 22.37 5.41 15.82
C TYR A 75 21.96 4.45 14.70
N GLN A 76 22.81 4.26 13.69
CA GLN A 76 22.46 3.50 12.49
C GLN A 76 21.97 2.08 12.77
N LEU A 77 22.53 1.39 13.78
CA LEU A 77 22.08 0.06 14.16
C LEU A 77 20.57 0.03 14.53
N TYR A 78 20.12 1.02 15.29
CA TYR A 78 18.71 1.15 15.69
C TYR A 78 17.83 1.58 14.52
N ALA A 79 18.31 2.50 13.68
CA ALA A 79 17.62 2.90 12.45
C ALA A 79 17.37 1.69 11.55
N ALA A 80 18.39 0.86 11.34
CA ALA A 80 18.32 -0.35 10.54
C ALA A 80 17.33 -1.38 11.10
N MET A 81 17.35 -1.64 12.41
CA MET A 81 16.37 -2.53 13.05
C MET A 81 14.94 -2.04 12.84
N ILE A 82 14.67 -0.75 13.10
CA ILE A 82 13.33 -0.18 13.00
C ILE A 82 12.83 -0.18 11.56
N PHE A 83 13.68 0.23 10.61
CA PHE A 83 13.37 0.25 9.19
C PHE A 83 13.02 -1.15 8.69
N ASN A 84 13.92 -2.11 8.89
CA ASN A 84 13.77 -3.48 8.38
C ASN A 84 12.56 -4.20 9.00
N VAL A 85 12.38 -4.10 10.33
CA VAL A 85 11.21 -4.68 11.01
C VAL A 85 9.92 -4.02 10.52
N GLY A 86 9.91 -2.71 10.30
CA GLY A 86 8.77 -1.97 9.76
C GLY A 86 8.36 -2.48 8.38
N LEU A 87 9.32 -2.69 7.47
CA LEU A 87 9.05 -3.24 6.13
C LEU A 87 8.58 -4.70 6.20
N THR A 88 9.27 -5.55 6.96
CA THR A 88 8.90 -6.97 7.12
C THR A 88 7.49 -7.12 7.69
N LEU A 89 7.18 -6.41 8.78
CA LEU A 89 5.86 -6.47 9.40
C LEU A 89 4.76 -5.95 8.46
N THR A 90 5.02 -4.84 7.77
CA THR A 90 4.06 -4.28 6.80
C THR A 90 3.81 -5.25 5.64
N GLY A 91 4.86 -5.86 5.08
CA GLY A 91 4.73 -6.85 4.01
C GLY A 91 3.90 -8.06 4.43
N LEU A 92 4.13 -8.61 5.63
CA LEU A 92 3.36 -9.74 6.16
C LEU A 92 1.88 -9.39 6.41
N LEU A 93 1.62 -8.22 7.01
CA LEU A 93 0.26 -7.75 7.29
C LEU A 93 -0.52 -7.46 6.00
N MET A 94 0.13 -6.82 5.02
CA MET A 94 -0.48 -6.56 3.71
C MET A 94 -0.71 -7.84 2.92
N LEU A 95 0.17 -8.84 3.04
CA LEU A 95 -0.04 -10.16 2.44
C LEU A 95 -1.29 -10.83 3.04
N TYR A 96 -1.44 -10.81 4.37
CA TYR A 96 -2.64 -11.32 5.04
C TYR A 96 -3.92 -10.64 4.54
N PHE A 97 -3.93 -9.30 4.52
CA PHE A 97 -5.06 -8.53 3.99
C PHE A 97 -5.37 -8.87 2.53
N THR A 98 -4.35 -8.94 1.67
CA THR A 98 -4.54 -9.19 0.24
C THR A 98 -5.07 -10.60 -0.02
N ILE A 99 -4.61 -11.61 0.74
CA ILE A 99 -5.14 -12.98 0.67
C ILE A 99 -6.61 -13.02 1.09
N HIS A 100 -6.98 -12.31 2.15
CA HIS A 100 -8.39 -12.21 2.56
C HIS A 100 -9.25 -11.62 1.45
N LEU A 101 -8.82 -10.49 0.86
CA LEU A 101 -9.55 -9.87 -0.25
C LEU A 101 -9.65 -10.80 -1.48
N LEU A 102 -8.58 -11.54 -1.79
CA LEU A 102 -8.56 -12.51 -2.88
C LEU A 102 -9.61 -13.63 -2.73
N GLN A 103 -9.97 -13.99 -1.49
CA GLN A 103 -10.98 -15.03 -1.21
C GLN A 103 -12.42 -14.52 -1.46
N GLN A 104 -12.67 -13.24 -1.22
CA GLN A 104 -13.97 -12.60 -1.42
C GLN A 104 -14.25 -12.31 -2.90
N ILE A 105 -13.22 -11.93 -3.66
CA ILE A 105 -13.35 -11.53 -5.05
C ILE A 105 -13.44 -12.73 -6.00
N LYS A 106 -14.42 -12.71 -6.91
CA LYS A 106 -14.63 -13.69 -8.00
C LYS A 106 -14.22 -13.15 -9.37
N GLU A 107 -14.25 -11.84 -9.57
CA GLU A 107 -13.89 -11.21 -10.84
C GLU A 107 -12.42 -11.53 -11.24
N PRO A 108 -12.18 -12.15 -12.41
CA PRO A 108 -10.87 -12.70 -12.75
C PRO A 108 -9.72 -11.69 -12.82
N ALA A 109 -9.95 -10.50 -13.38
CA ALA A 109 -8.88 -9.51 -13.53
C ALA A 109 -8.40 -8.99 -12.16
N THR A 110 -9.33 -8.78 -11.25
CA THR A 110 -9.07 -8.39 -9.87
C THR A 110 -8.33 -9.50 -9.12
N LYS A 111 -8.71 -10.77 -9.32
CA LYS A 111 -7.97 -11.89 -8.71
C LYS A 111 -6.52 -11.95 -9.19
N ILE A 112 -6.29 -11.77 -10.49
CA ILE A 112 -4.93 -11.71 -11.06
C ILE A 112 -4.15 -10.55 -10.44
N ALA A 113 -4.76 -9.37 -10.37
CA ALA A 113 -4.10 -8.21 -9.79
C ALA A 113 -3.75 -8.40 -8.31
N LEU A 114 -4.66 -8.93 -7.50
CA LEU A 114 -4.42 -9.20 -6.07
C LEU A 114 -3.38 -10.31 -5.87
N ALA A 115 -3.32 -11.32 -6.76
CA ALA A 115 -2.27 -12.33 -6.73
C ALA A 115 -0.88 -11.70 -7.03
N ILE A 116 -0.79 -10.82 -8.05
CA ILE A 116 0.44 -10.09 -8.35
C ILE A 116 0.84 -9.19 -7.17
N PHE A 117 -0.12 -8.48 -6.56
CA PHE A 117 0.14 -7.63 -5.40
C PHE A 117 0.58 -8.44 -4.17
N SER A 118 0.06 -9.67 -3.99
CA SER A 118 0.53 -10.59 -2.96
C SER A 118 2.01 -10.94 -3.13
N VAL A 119 2.46 -11.13 -4.38
CA VAL A 119 3.89 -11.32 -4.69
C VAL A 119 4.69 -10.07 -4.32
N SER A 120 4.17 -8.86 -4.59
CA SER A 120 4.80 -7.62 -4.12
C SER A 120 4.93 -7.57 -2.59
N CYS A 121 3.92 -8.02 -1.84
CA CYS A 121 3.98 -8.08 -0.37
C CYS A 121 5.08 -9.04 0.12
N ILE A 122 5.29 -10.16 -0.59
CA ILE A 122 6.39 -11.09 -0.32
C ILE A 122 7.74 -10.40 -0.58
N PHE A 123 7.88 -9.69 -1.70
CA PHE A 123 9.10 -8.94 -1.98
C PHE A 123 9.37 -7.85 -0.94
N LEU A 124 8.35 -7.09 -0.52
CA LEU A 124 8.49 -6.09 0.56
C LEU A 124 8.96 -6.73 1.87
N THR A 125 8.40 -7.90 2.21
CA THR A 125 8.84 -8.67 3.36
C THR A 125 10.32 -9.05 3.24
N ALA A 126 10.70 -9.52 2.05
CA ALA A 126 12.06 -9.92 1.73
C ALA A 126 13.04 -8.74 1.74
N ILE A 127 12.64 -7.53 1.35
CA ILE A 127 13.48 -6.31 1.46
C ILE A 127 13.88 -6.06 2.93
N GLY A 128 12.92 -6.18 3.86
CA GLY A 128 13.22 -6.01 5.29
C GLY A 128 14.11 -7.14 5.85
N VAL A 129 13.97 -8.37 5.36
CA VAL A 129 14.79 -9.52 5.79
C VAL A 129 16.21 -9.44 5.21
N PHE A 130 16.31 -9.23 3.89
CA PHE A 130 17.54 -9.07 3.15
C PHE A 130 17.85 -7.58 3.03
N SER A 131 18.24 -6.96 4.15
CA SER A 131 18.72 -5.57 4.18
C SER A 131 19.85 -5.31 3.18
N GLU A 132 20.23 -4.05 2.96
CA GLU A 132 21.30 -3.68 2.01
C GLU A 132 22.64 -4.41 2.23
N ASN A 133 22.90 -4.87 3.45
CA ASN A 133 24.03 -5.74 3.77
C ASN A 133 24.11 -7.02 2.92
N PHE A 134 22.99 -7.47 2.35
CA PHE A 134 22.86 -8.72 1.58
C PHE A 134 22.88 -8.48 0.07
N SER A 135 23.65 -7.49 -0.41
CA SER A 135 23.88 -7.34 -1.85
C SER A 135 24.55 -8.60 -2.45
N PRO A 136 24.09 -9.12 -3.61
CA PRO A 136 23.11 -8.54 -4.54
C PRO A 136 21.65 -8.94 -4.27
N THR A 137 21.37 -9.77 -3.26
CA THR A 137 20.01 -10.24 -2.96
C THR A 137 19.06 -9.10 -2.65
N HIS A 138 19.50 -8.09 -1.88
CA HIS A 138 18.70 -6.88 -1.59
C HIS A 138 18.20 -6.23 -2.89
N PHE A 139 19.12 -5.96 -3.82
CA PHE A 139 18.79 -5.37 -5.12
C PHE A 139 17.75 -6.18 -5.88
N ILE A 140 17.90 -7.51 -5.94
CA ILE A 140 16.96 -8.40 -6.65
C ILE A 140 15.55 -8.31 -6.06
N VAL A 141 15.43 -8.37 -4.72
CA VAL A 141 14.11 -8.31 -4.07
C VAL A 141 13.48 -6.92 -4.16
N SER A 142 14.30 -5.85 -4.12
CA SER A 142 13.86 -4.46 -4.33
C SER A 142 13.33 -4.24 -5.75
N VAL A 143 14.04 -4.71 -6.77
CA VAL A 143 13.55 -4.70 -8.17
C VAL A 143 12.25 -5.50 -8.29
N GLY A 144 12.17 -6.68 -7.67
CA GLY A 144 10.95 -7.49 -7.63
C GLY A 144 9.75 -6.73 -7.06
N PHE A 145 9.94 -6.02 -5.95
CA PHE A 145 8.90 -5.17 -5.37
C PHE A 145 8.47 -4.03 -6.31
N PHE A 146 9.42 -3.21 -6.75
CA PHE A 146 9.13 -2.03 -7.59
C PHE A 146 8.61 -2.37 -8.98
N LEU A 147 8.83 -3.59 -9.45
CA LEU A 147 8.30 -4.09 -10.71
C LEU A 147 6.90 -4.67 -10.57
N THR A 148 6.61 -5.43 -9.50
CA THR A 148 5.38 -6.22 -9.43
C THR A 148 4.12 -5.41 -9.10
N PHE A 149 4.17 -4.46 -8.15
CA PHE A 149 2.95 -3.73 -7.80
C PHE A 149 2.41 -2.84 -8.94
N PRO A 150 3.24 -2.22 -9.81
CA PRO A 150 2.73 -1.52 -11.00
C PRO A 150 1.96 -2.45 -11.95
N PHE A 151 2.39 -3.71 -12.12
CA PHE A 151 1.64 -4.69 -12.90
C PHE A 151 0.29 -5.05 -12.27
N ALA A 152 0.21 -5.11 -10.93
CA ALA A 152 -1.08 -5.27 -10.25
C ALA A 152 -2.02 -4.08 -10.53
N MET A 153 -1.50 -2.85 -10.48
CA MET A 153 -2.25 -1.65 -10.82
C MET A 153 -2.75 -1.67 -12.27
N TRP A 154 -1.91 -2.05 -13.23
CA TRP A 154 -2.32 -2.20 -14.63
C TRP A 154 -3.37 -3.29 -14.83
N ALA A 155 -3.25 -4.43 -14.15
CA ALA A 155 -4.25 -5.51 -14.22
C ALA A 155 -5.62 -5.03 -13.72
N VAL A 156 -5.68 -4.33 -12.59
CA VAL A 156 -6.91 -3.64 -12.13
C VAL A 156 -7.37 -2.61 -13.15
N GLY A 157 -6.47 -1.74 -13.61
CA GLY A 157 -6.77 -0.65 -14.52
C GLY A 157 -7.44 -1.13 -15.81
N ILE A 158 -6.87 -2.14 -16.46
CA ILE A 158 -7.44 -2.74 -17.67
C ILE A 158 -8.76 -3.45 -17.35
N GLY A 159 -8.77 -4.27 -16.29
CA GLY A 159 -9.93 -5.08 -15.93
C GLY A 159 -11.16 -4.27 -15.52
N TRP A 160 -10.96 -3.11 -14.91
CA TRP A 160 -12.02 -2.31 -14.30
C TRP A 160 -12.64 -1.27 -15.25
N LEU A 161 -12.02 -0.95 -16.38
CA LEU A 161 -12.54 0.05 -17.34
C LEU A 161 -13.97 -0.26 -17.82
N ARG A 162 -14.32 -1.55 -17.91
CA ARG A 162 -15.63 -2.03 -18.35
C ARG A 162 -16.75 -1.82 -17.31
N PHE A 163 -16.40 -1.54 -16.05
CA PHE A 163 -17.37 -1.37 -14.97
C PHE A 163 -17.58 0.12 -14.63
N PRO A 164 -18.78 0.68 -14.84
CA PRO A 164 -19.00 2.12 -14.63
C PRO A 164 -18.68 2.61 -13.22
N ARG A 165 -18.91 1.78 -12.19
CA ARG A 165 -18.69 2.14 -10.78
C ARG A 165 -17.23 2.31 -10.40
N THR A 166 -16.33 1.58 -11.06
CA THR A 166 -14.89 1.58 -10.74
C THR A 166 -14.04 2.25 -11.81
N ARG A 167 -14.64 2.69 -12.94
CA ARG A 167 -13.93 3.24 -14.11
C ARG A 167 -12.97 4.38 -13.80
N VAL A 168 -13.35 5.31 -12.91
CA VAL A 168 -12.45 6.42 -12.52
C VAL A 168 -11.20 5.90 -11.83
N PHE A 169 -11.36 4.97 -10.88
CA PHE A 169 -10.24 4.33 -10.21
C PHE A 169 -9.41 3.45 -11.16
N ALA A 170 -10.07 2.84 -12.15
CA ALA A 170 -9.39 2.09 -13.20
C ALA A 170 -8.43 2.98 -14.01
N ILE A 171 -8.87 4.17 -14.40
CA ILE A 171 -8.02 5.15 -15.11
C ILE A 171 -6.84 5.57 -14.23
N ILE A 172 -7.08 5.86 -12.95
CA ILE A 172 -6.00 6.19 -12.00
C ILE A 172 -5.00 5.02 -11.92
N SER A 173 -5.49 3.79 -11.81
CA SER A 173 -4.66 2.58 -11.75
C SER A 173 -3.85 2.34 -13.03
N LEU A 174 -4.35 2.77 -14.20
CA LEU A 174 -3.59 2.73 -15.46
C LEU A 174 -2.47 3.77 -15.49
N LEU A 175 -2.73 4.97 -15.01
CA LEU A 175 -1.82 6.11 -15.12
C LEU A 175 -0.73 6.12 -14.04
N LEU A 176 -1.07 5.72 -12.81
CA LEU A 176 -0.18 5.83 -11.66
C LEU A 176 1.15 5.06 -11.82
N PRO A 177 1.20 3.84 -12.38
CA PRO A 177 2.45 3.16 -12.71
C PRO A 177 3.44 3.95 -13.56
N PHE A 178 2.98 4.80 -14.47
CA PHE A 178 3.87 5.59 -15.32
C PHE A 178 4.67 6.63 -14.53
N LEU A 179 4.18 7.06 -13.36
CA LEU A 179 4.97 7.88 -12.45
C LEU A 179 6.19 7.10 -11.94
N SER A 180 5.99 5.82 -11.57
CA SER A 180 7.09 4.95 -11.16
C SER A 180 8.10 4.75 -12.29
N VAL A 181 7.62 4.39 -13.49
CA VAL A 181 8.48 4.23 -14.67
C VAL A 181 9.26 5.51 -14.98
N TYR A 182 8.60 6.67 -14.93
CA TYR A 182 9.27 7.95 -15.16
C TYR A 182 10.38 8.21 -14.13
N LEU A 183 10.12 8.02 -12.85
CA LEU A 183 11.10 8.24 -11.78
C LEU A 183 12.32 7.32 -11.92
N TRP A 184 12.10 6.04 -12.22
CA TRP A 184 13.19 5.06 -12.37
C TRP A 184 13.99 5.19 -13.69
N THR A 185 13.54 6.00 -14.65
CA THR A 185 14.33 6.31 -15.86
C THR A 185 15.24 7.52 -15.71
N GLN A 186 15.10 8.29 -14.62
CA GLN A 186 15.96 9.44 -14.36
C GLN A 186 17.28 9.01 -13.70
N THR A 187 18.31 9.84 -13.85
CA THR A 187 19.58 9.71 -13.12
C THR A 187 19.45 10.35 -11.75
N TRP A 188 19.78 9.60 -10.70
CA TRP A 188 19.74 10.05 -9.31
C TRP A 188 21.09 9.79 -8.66
N ASP A 189 21.57 10.75 -7.86
CA ASP A 189 22.74 10.54 -7.00
C ASP A 189 22.39 9.59 -5.84
N GLY A 190 21.16 9.71 -5.32
CA GLY A 190 20.55 8.85 -4.32
C GLY A 190 19.09 8.60 -4.67
N VAL A 191 18.64 7.36 -4.46
CA VAL A 191 17.31 6.88 -4.92
C VAL A 191 16.22 6.97 -3.86
N ALA A 192 16.41 7.71 -2.75
CA ALA A 192 15.39 7.82 -1.72
C ALA A 192 14.07 8.45 -2.22
N ILE A 193 14.15 9.44 -3.10
CA ILE A 193 12.96 10.07 -3.71
C ILE A 193 12.17 9.08 -4.58
N PRO A 194 12.77 8.42 -5.60
CA PRO A 194 12.02 7.42 -6.37
C PRO A 194 11.47 6.31 -5.47
N GLU A 195 12.21 5.82 -4.48
CA GLU A 195 11.72 4.78 -3.56
C GLU A 195 10.50 5.22 -2.75
N ILE A 196 10.52 6.39 -2.10
CA ILE A 196 9.39 6.82 -1.27
C ILE A 196 8.17 7.18 -2.11
N VAL A 197 8.35 7.86 -3.25
CA VAL A 197 7.23 8.28 -4.10
C VAL A 197 6.54 7.07 -4.72
N THR A 198 7.32 6.08 -5.15
CA THR A 198 6.75 4.85 -5.71
C THR A 198 6.10 3.97 -4.64
N ALA A 199 6.67 3.89 -3.44
CA ALA A 199 6.01 3.26 -2.30
C ALA A 199 4.68 3.94 -1.93
N LEU A 200 4.65 5.27 -1.84
CA LEU A 200 3.41 6.03 -1.59
C LEU A 200 2.35 5.79 -2.66
N SER A 201 2.75 5.63 -3.92
CA SER A 201 1.82 5.30 -5.00
C SER A 201 1.14 3.93 -4.77
N ALA A 202 1.89 2.93 -4.31
CA ALA A 202 1.36 1.61 -3.95
C ALA A 202 0.41 1.69 -2.75
N ILE A 203 0.77 2.47 -1.73
CA ILE A 203 -0.03 2.67 -0.51
C ILE A 203 -1.37 3.33 -0.84
N LEU A 204 -1.35 4.45 -1.58
CA LEU A 204 -2.56 5.17 -1.95
C LEU A 204 -3.47 4.31 -2.84
N TRP A 205 -2.89 3.53 -3.74
CA TRP A 205 -3.65 2.63 -4.59
C TRP A 205 -4.32 1.52 -3.79
N ILE A 206 -3.60 0.82 -2.90
CA ILE A 206 -4.20 -0.28 -2.15
C ILE A 206 -5.25 0.21 -1.14
N TRP A 207 -5.06 1.40 -0.55
CA TRP A 207 -6.11 2.06 0.24
C TRP A 207 -7.33 2.40 -0.59
N GLY A 208 -7.16 2.79 -1.85
CA GLY A 208 -8.25 3.02 -2.78
C GLY A 208 -9.02 1.74 -3.11
N VAL A 209 -8.31 0.63 -3.36
CA VAL A 209 -8.92 -0.69 -3.56
C VAL A 209 -9.71 -1.11 -2.32
N ASP A 210 -9.12 -1.00 -1.14
CA ASP A 210 -9.76 -1.37 0.13
C ASP A 210 -10.99 -0.48 0.42
N TRP A 211 -10.87 0.83 0.15
CA TRP A 211 -11.99 1.76 0.26
C TRP A 211 -13.16 1.36 -0.67
N LEU A 212 -12.87 1.01 -1.92
CA LEU A 212 -13.88 0.57 -2.87
C LEU A 212 -14.51 -0.76 -2.44
N HIS A 213 -13.74 -1.66 -1.85
CA HIS A 213 -14.25 -2.90 -1.26
C HIS A 213 -15.23 -2.60 -0.11
N ILE A 214 -14.77 -1.92 0.95
CA ILE A 214 -15.64 -1.67 2.11
C ILE A 214 -16.85 -0.82 1.73
N SER A 215 -16.73 0.11 0.76
CA SER A 215 -17.85 0.92 0.26
C SER A 215 -18.92 0.16 -0.51
N GLY A 216 -18.69 -1.12 -0.83
CA GLY A 216 -19.59 -1.95 -1.62
C GLY A 216 -19.54 -1.65 -3.11
N ALA A 217 -18.58 -0.81 -3.56
CA ALA A 217 -18.38 -0.51 -4.98
C ALA A 217 -17.91 -1.77 -5.75
N LEU A 218 -17.27 -2.73 -5.07
CA LEU A 218 -16.83 -4.01 -5.64
C LEU A 218 -17.85 -5.15 -5.46
N SER A 219 -19.07 -4.87 -5.00
CA SER A 219 -20.11 -5.90 -4.75
C SER A 219 -20.50 -6.72 -5.98
N GLU A 220 -20.29 -6.20 -7.20
CA GLU A 220 -20.49 -6.97 -8.43
C GLU A 220 -19.34 -7.94 -8.72
N PHE A 221 -18.17 -7.76 -8.11
CA PHE A 221 -17.00 -8.63 -8.27
C PHE A 221 -17.01 -9.81 -7.30
N GLU A 222 -17.81 -9.75 -6.24
CA GLU A 222 -17.98 -10.80 -5.23
C GLU A 222 -19.00 -11.87 -5.64
N LYS A 223 -19.87 -11.56 -6.60
CA LYS A 223 -20.90 -12.48 -7.10
C LYS A 223 -20.32 -13.39 -8.19
N SER A 224 -20.66 -14.67 -8.16
CA SER A 224 -20.43 -15.53 -9.31
C SER A 224 -21.39 -15.13 -10.43
N SER A 225 -20.84 -14.77 -11.60
CA SER A 225 -21.59 -14.65 -12.86
C SER A 225 -22.31 -15.95 -13.20
#